data_AF-W5TQ63-F1
#
_entry.id   AF-W5TQ63-F1
#
_cell.length_a   1.000
_cell.length_b   1.000
_cell.length_c   1.000
_cell.angle_alpha   90.00
_cell.angle_beta   90.00
_cell.angle_gamma   90.00
#
_symmetry.space_group_name_H-M   'P 1'
#
loop_
_entity.id
_entity.type
_entity.pdbx_description
1 polymer ?
#
loop_
_entity_poly.entity_id
_entity_poly.type
_entity_poly.pdbx_seq_one_letter_code
_entity_poly.pdbx_strand_id
1 'polypeptide(L)'
;MFAESVVAGPLLRELRTAAGIGLRVMATRTAFAAGYLSEVETGRKPVTDAVVCAYRKVLGDPTLGMPDVDVDRLAATVADPSGAGASSLEDITVILERSRRLEYSAGPGLVAPVARGLDGLARVLAAEHVAGTSGAALASEVARFRGWLELALGRPHSGDKALADSAELAEEAGDPSQLQHAMSFRAYGLREQGDLRSAIALTEEALKVPGTHPMLRVYDSYQLAKFHVARGEASAALRQLRRADRAAEATDELEPPSYGYWYSTGFWALQRGRVLWMAGAHDRGRQEVIDGLAALPGADRESTWAAKWRAAADGGDMPA
;
A
#
# COMPACT_ATOMS: atom_id res chain seq x y z
N MET A 1 -10.99 39.27 15.35
CA MET A 1 -11.77 38.47 14.38
C MET A 1 -10.79 37.49 13.78
N PHE A 2 -10.60 36.36 14.47
CA PHE A 2 -9.62 35.35 14.08
C PHE A 2 -10.27 34.53 12.96
N ALA A 3 -9.60 34.43 11.81
CA ALA A 3 -9.99 33.45 10.81
C ALA A 3 -9.84 32.08 11.47
N GLU A 4 -10.94 31.38 11.73
CA GLU A 4 -10.89 30.00 12.21
C GLU A 4 -10.07 29.20 11.20
N SER A 5 -8.88 28.74 11.59
CA SER A 5 -8.14 27.78 10.78
C SER A 5 -9.03 26.55 10.63
N VAL A 6 -9.39 26.19 9.39
CA VAL A 6 -10.33 25.08 9.07
C VAL A 6 -9.67 23.70 9.27
N VAL A 7 -8.61 23.62 10.06
CA VAL A 7 -7.86 22.39 10.29
C VAL A 7 -8.60 21.55 11.33
N ALA A 8 -9.13 20.41 10.92
CA ALA A 8 -9.83 19.50 11.82
C ALA A 8 -8.86 18.73 12.75
N GLY A 9 -9.23 18.54 14.01
CA GLY A 9 -8.43 17.77 14.98
C GLY A 9 -8.05 16.35 14.51
N PRO A 10 -8.99 15.58 13.94
CA PRO A 10 -8.68 14.27 13.37
C PRO A 10 -7.63 14.31 12.26
N LEU A 11 -7.62 15.35 11.40
CA LEU A 11 -6.61 15.52 10.36
C LEU A 11 -5.20 15.68 10.97
N LEU A 12 -5.07 16.48 12.02
CA LEU A 12 -3.80 16.64 12.74
C LEU A 12 -3.30 15.32 13.31
N ARG A 13 -4.21 14.50 13.85
CA ARG A 13 -3.88 13.16 14.34
C ARG A 13 -3.36 12.27 13.21
N GLU A 14 -4.07 12.23 12.09
CA GLU A 14 -3.71 11.41 10.94
C GLU A 14 -2.34 11.80 10.39
N LEU A 15 -2.09 13.09 10.18
CA LEU A 15 -0.78 13.61 9.75
C LEU A 15 0.34 13.25 10.70
N ARG A 16 0.13 13.44 12.02
CA ARG A 16 1.12 13.07 13.03
C ARG A 16 1.42 11.58 12.97
N THR A 17 0.39 10.74 12.84
CA THR A 17 0.60 9.30 12.74
C THR A 17 1.30 8.91 11.45
N ALA A 18 0.93 9.48 10.29
CA ALA A 18 1.57 9.22 9.01
C ALA A 18 3.04 9.62 8.97
N ALA A 19 3.41 10.70 9.67
CA ALA A 19 4.80 11.09 9.90
C ALA A 19 5.57 10.14 10.85
N GLY A 20 4.92 9.11 11.41
CA GLY A 20 5.51 8.18 12.37
C GLY A 20 5.74 8.79 13.76
N ILE A 21 5.13 9.95 14.05
CA ILE A 21 5.36 10.69 15.29
C ILE A 21 4.36 10.23 16.36
N GLY A 22 4.85 9.72 17.49
CA GLY A 22 4.00 9.40 18.65
C GLY A 22 3.47 10.66 19.34
N LEU A 23 2.28 10.60 19.97
CA LEU A 23 1.67 11.76 20.63
C LEU A 23 2.56 12.39 21.72
N ARG A 24 3.31 11.58 22.47
CA ARG A 24 4.27 12.07 23.48
C ARG A 24 5.46 12.79 22.86
N VAL A 25 5.96 12.30 21.72
CA VAL A 25 7.04 12.96 20.97
C VAL A 25 6.54 14.29 20.40
N MET A 26 5.29 14.32 19.90
CA MET A 26 4.67 15.57 19.48
C MET A 26 4.56 16.56 20.64
N ALA A 27 4.12 16.10 21.81
CA ALA A 27 4.01 16.94 23.01
C ALA A 27 5.36 17.44 23.54
N THR A 28 6.47 16.74 23.34
CA THR A 28 7.81 17.26 23.72
C THR A 28 8.37 18.24 22.69
N ARG A 29 7.98 18.11 21.43
CA ARG A 29 8.39 18.98 20.32
C ARG A 29 7.51 20.22 20.16
N THR A 30 6.31 20.17 20.73
CA THR A 30 5.37 21.29 20.83
C THR A 30 5.34 21.79 22.28
N ALA A 31 4.94 23.04 22.52
CA ALA A 31 4.82 23.56 23.89
C ALA A 31 3.53 23.09 24.61
N PHE A 32 2.93 21.99 24.16
CA PHE A 32 1.61 21.52 24.58
C PHE A 32 1.69 20.18 25.32
N ALA A 33 0.92 20.04 26.39
CA ALA A 33 0.81 18.76 27.09
C ALA A 33 0.13 17.69 26.23
N ALA A 34 0.58 16.43 26.33
CA ALA A 34 0.03 15.32 25.55
C ALA A 34 -1.48 15.12 25.75
N GLY A 35 -1.99 15.36 26.98
CA GLY A 35 -3.42 15.29 27.26
C GLY A 35 -4.22 16.35 26.49
N TYR A 36 -3.70 17.58 26.42
CA TYR A 36 -4.32 18.66 25.65
C TYR A 36 -4.33 18.34 24.15
N LEU A 37 -3.20 17.88 23.60
CA LEU A 37 -3.13 17.46 22.19
C LEU A 37 -4.09 16.31 21.89
N SER A 38 -4.26 15.35 22.81
CA SER A 38 -5.24 14.26 22.62
C SER A 38 -6.67 14.77 22.55
N GLU A 39 -7.05 15.77 23.35
CA GLU A 39 -8.39 16.34 23.32
C GLU A 39 -8.63 17.11 22.01
N VAL A 40 -7.63 17.83 21.53
CA VAL A 40 -7.67 18.52 20.23
C VAL A 40 -7.80 17.50 19.08
N GLU A 41 -6.94 16.49 19.04
CA GLU A 41 -6.94 15.44 18.01
C GLU A 41 -8.23 14.59 17.96
N THR A 42 -9.00 14.58 19.04
CA THR A 42 -10.29 13.87 19.12
C THR A 42 -11.49 14.79 18.97
N GLY A 43 -11.27 16.08 18.64
CA GLY A 43 -12.33 17.06 18.47
C GLY A 43 -13.02 17.51 19.77
N ARG A 44 -12.49 17.10 20.94
CA ARG A 44 -13.02 17.52 22.25
C ARG A 44 -12.61 18.95 22.61
N LYS A 45 -11.52 19.45 22.02
CA LYS A 45 -11.09 20.85 22.09
C LYS A 45 -10.87 21.41 20.69
N PRO A 46 -11.07 22.72 20.48
CA PRO A 46 -10.86 23.34 19.19
C PRO A 46 -9.38 23.32 18.81
N VAL A 47 -9.12 23.24 17.50
CA VAL A 47 -7.80 23.47 16.94
C VAL A 47 -7.56 24.99 16.92
N THR A 48 -6.51 25.44 17.61
CA THR A 48 -6.14 26.87 17.65
C THR A 48 -4.97 27.14 16.72
N ASP A 49 -4.78 28.38 16.29
CA ASP A 49 -3.63 28.79 15.46
C ASP A 49 -2.28 28.40 16.07
N ALA A 50 -2.16 28.47 17.40
CA ALA A 50 -0.96 28.05 18.11
C ALA A 50 -0.71 26.54 17.97
N VAL A 51 -1.76 25.72 17.98
CA VAL A 51 -1.67 24.28 17.69
C VAL A 51 -1.28 24.05 16.24
N VAL A 52 -1.91 24.75 15.28
CA VAL A 52 -1.56 24.62 13.85
C VAL A 52 -0.11 24.99 13.59
N CYS A 53 0.36 26.13 14.11
CA CYS A 53 1.76 26.55 14.00
C CYS A 53 2.72 25.52 14.61
N ALA A 54 2.37 24.94 15.76
CA ALA A 54 3.18 23.93 16.40
C ALA A 54 3.24 22.63 15.57
N TYR A 55 2.10 22.18 15.02
CA TYR A 55 2.05 21.03 14.12
C TYR A 55 2.83 21.28 12.83
N ARG A 56 2.64 22.44 12.19
CA ARG A 56 3.38 22.81 10.97
C ARG A 56 4.88 22.83 11.20
N LYS A 57 5.35 23.37 12.33
CA LYS A 57 6.78 23.37 12.66
C LYS A 57 7.35 21.97 12.78
N VAL A 58 6.64 21.06 13.47
CA VAL A 58 7.14 19.69 13.69
C VAL A 58 7.00 18.84 12.43
N LEU A 59 5.89 18.98 11.70
CA LEU A 59 5.65 18.25 10.46
C LEU A 59 6.50 18.77 9.30
N GLY A 60 6.81 20.06 9.24
CA GLY A 60 7.70 20.65 8.22
C GLY A 60 9.18 20.44 8.50
N ASP A 61 9.57 19.90 9.66
CA ASP A 61 10.96 19.56 9.96
C ASP A 61 11.36 18.35 9.08
N PRO A 62 12.36 18.50 8.18
CA PRO A 62 12.75 17.44 7.25
C PRO A 62 13.31 16.20 7.95
N THR A 63 13.67 16.29 9.24
CA THR A 63 14.18 15.19 10.05
C THR A 63 13.10 14.50 10.88
N LEU A 64 11.92 15.10 11.03
CA LEU A 64 10.86 14.59 11.90
C LEU A 64 9.55 14.30 11.15
N GLY A 65 9.26 15.01 10.06
CA GLY A 65 7.94 15.04 9.47
C GLY A 65 7.88 14.86 7.95
N MET A 66 6.91 15.54 7.35
CA MET A 66 6.57 15.54 5.93
C MET A 66 6.86 16.95 5.38
N PRO A 67 8.11 17.27 5.00
CA PRO A 67 8.53 18.62 4.64
C PRO A 67 7.78 19.20 3.42
N ASP A 68 7.26 18.33 2.56
CA ASP A 68 6.56 18.69 1.32
C ASP A 68 5.03 18.79 1.49
N VAL A 69 4.50 18.54 2.70
CA VAL A 69 3.05 18.62 2.98
C VAL A 69 2.69 20.00 3.52
N ASP A 70 1.81 20.70 2.81
CA ASP A 70 1.22 21.94 3.29
C ASP A 70 -0.06 21.65 4.10
N VAL A 71 0.05 21.76 5.43
CA VAL A 71 -1.06 21.47 6.36
C VAL A 71 -2.26 22.40 6.14
N ASP A 72 -2.04 23.65 5.73
CA ASP A 72 -3.14 24.60 5.51
C ASP A 72 -3.86 24.28 4.20
N ARG A 73 -3.09 23.97 3.14
CA ARG A 73 -3.66 23.53 1.86
C ARG A 73 -4.41 22.21 2.01
N LEU A 74 -3.88 21.27 2.78
CA LEU A 74 -4.57 20.01 3.04
C LEU A 74 -5.87 20.23 3.83
N ALA A 75 -5.86 21.10 4.83
CA ALA A 75 -7.08 21.44 5.56
C ALA A 75 -8.11 22.17 4.68
N ALA A 76 -7.66 23.10 3.83
CA ALA A 76 -8.51 23.73 2.83
C ALA A 76 -9.09 22.71 1.85
N THR A 77 -8.28 21.74 1.39
CA THR A 77 -8.70 20.63 0.52
C THR A 77 -9.76 19.76 1.20
N VAL A 78 -9.62 19.48 2.50
CA VAL A 78 -10.61 18.69 3.26
C VAL A 78 -11.91 19.49 3.47
N ALA A 79 -11.81 20.79 3.67
CA ALA A 79 -12.96 21.66 3.90
C ALA A 79 -13.76 21.96 2.63
N ASP A 80 -13.06 22.18 1.52
CA ASP A 80 -13.62 22.45 0.20
C ASP A 80 -12.81 21.70 -0.88
N PRO A 81 -13.15 20.42 -1.12
CA PRO A 81 -12.50 19.62 -2.15
C PRO A 81 -12.69 20.18 -3.58
N SER A 82 -13.77 20.94 -3.82
CA SER A 82 -14.10 21.48 -5.16
C SER A 82 -13.13 22.59 -5.59
N GLY A 83 -12.52 23.27 -4.63
CA GLY A 83 -11.47 24.27 -4.86
C GLY A 83 -10.05 23.69 -4.96
N ALA A 84 -9.89 22.37 -4.83
CA ALA A 84 -8.58 21.73 -4.81
C ALA A 84 -7.90 21.72 -6.19
N GLY A 85 -6.57 21.69 -6.19
CA GLY A 85 -5.75 21.66 -7.40
C GLY A 85 -4.74 20.52 -7.39
N ALA A 86 -3.85 20.50 -8.40
CA ALA A 86 -2.82 19.46 -8.53
C ALA A 86 -1.93 19.32 -7.26
N SER A 87 -1.56 20.44 -6.64
CA SER A 87 -0.76 20.42 -5.40
C SER A 87 -1.47 19.77 -4.21
N SER A 88 -2.82 19.71 -4.21
CA SER A 88 -3.56 18.95 -3.19
C SER A 88 -3.39 17.44 -3.39
N LEU A 89 -3.27 16.98 -4.63
CA LEU A 89 -2.99 15.57 -4.95
C LEU A 89 -1.55 15.20 -4.56
N GLU A 90 -0.60 16.12 -4.74
CA GLU A 90 0.79 15.96 -4.31
C GLU A 90 0.90 15.76 -2.78
N ASP A 91 0.20 16.57 -1.98
CA ASP A 91 0.16 16.41 -0.52
C ASP A 91 -0.33 15.01 -0.10
N ILE A 92 -1.43 14.55 -0.70
CA ILE A 92 -2.01 13.24 -0.42
C ILE A 92 -1.06 12.11 -0.85
N THR A 93 -0.37 12.29 -1.97
CA THR A 93 0.65 11.33 -2.45
C THR A 93 1.78 11.18 -1.44
N VAL A 94 2.30 12.29 -0.90
CA VAL A 94 3.35 12.27 0.13
C VAL A 94 2.86 11.54 1.40
N ILE A 95 1.63 11.82 1.85
CA ILE A 95 1.06 11.16 3.03
C ILE A 95 0.87 9.66 2.78
N LEU A 96 0.46 9.26 1.57
CA LEU A 96 0.30 7.86 1.18
C LEU A 96 1.65 7.11 1.21
N GLU A 97 2.70 7.69 0.65
CA GLU A 97 4.04 7.12 0.65
C GLU A 97 4.58 6.94 2.08
N ARG A 98 4.38 7.93 2.94
CA ARG A 98 4.77 7.86 4.36
C ARG A 98 3.96 6.81 5.12
N SER A 99 2.67 6.71 4.83
CA SER A 99 1.79 5.68 5.39
C SER A 99 2.26 4.27 5.05
N ARG A 100 2.69 4.03 3.81
CA ARG A 100 3.30 2.75 3.40
C ARG A 100 4.57 2.43 4.16
N ARG A 101 5.49 3.40 4.28
CA ARG A 101 6.73 3.22 5.05
C ARG A 101 6.47 3.00 6.55
N LEU A 102 5.45 3.64 7.11
CA LEU A 102 5.06 3.40 8.49
C LEU A 102 4.50 1.99 8.67
N GLU A 103 3.68 1.53 7.73
CA GLU A 103 3.14 0.18 7.76
C GLU A 103 4.26 -0.87 7.78
N TYR A 104 5.35 -0.66 7.03
CA TYR A 104 6.51 -1.56 7.00
C TYR A 104 7.10 -1.88 8.37
N SER A 105 7.05 -0.91 9.29
CA SER A 105 7.67 -1.00 10.62
C SER A 105 6.66 -1.24 11.74
N ALA A 106 5.45 -0.67 11.63
CA ALA A 106 4.44 -0.68 12.68
C ALA A 106 3.25 -1.61 12.39
N GLY A 107 3.17 -2.14 11.18
CA GLY A 107 2.11 -3.03 10.71
C GLY A 107 0.81 -2.33 10.29
N PRO A 108 -0.12 -3.10 9.69
CA PRO A 108 -1.29 -2.57 9.00
C PRO A 108 -2.33 -1.93 9.93
N GLY A 109 -2.40 -2.39 11.19
CA GLY A 109 -3.40 -1.93 12.15
C GLY A 109 -3.26 -0.45 12.52
N LEU A 110 -2.02 0.06 12.54
CA LEU A 110 -1.76 1.47 12.85
C LEU A 110 -2.15 2.39 11.68
N VAL A 111 -1.95 1.92 10.45
CA VAL A 111 -2.06 2.76 9.24
C VAL A 111 -3.45 2.69 8.60
N ALA A 112 -4.20 1.62 8.81
CA ALA A 112 -5.52 1.44 8.20
C ALA A 112 -6.51 2.60 8.43
N PRO A 113 -6.59 3.25 9.62
CA PRO A 113 -7.45 4.43 9.78
C PRO A 113 -7.06 5.59 8.85
N VAL A 114 -5.77 5.89 8.71
CA VAL A 114 -5.26 6.95 7.82
C VAL A 114 -5.60 6.62 6.37
N ALA A 115 -5.37 5.38 5.95
CA ALA A 115 -5.69 4.95 4.58
C ALA A 115 -7.19 5.07 4.26
N ARG A 116 -8.10 4.87 5.22
CA ARG A 116 -9.54 5.11 5.03
C ARG A 116 -9.88 6.59 4.87
N GLY A 117 -9.24 7.46 5.66
CA GLY A 117 -9.40 8.91 5.54
C GLY A 117 -8.94 9.42 4.18
N LEU A 118 -7.74 9.01 3.75
CA LEU A 118 -7.19 9.33 2.44
C LEU A 118 -8.07 8.80 1.30
N ASP A 119 -8.60 7.58 1.41
CA ASP A 119 -9.48 6.98 0.38
C ASP A 119 -10.77 7.79 0.21
N GLY A 120 -11.38 8.21 1.32
CA GLY A 120 -12.56 9.09 1.29
C GLY A 120 -12.26 10.42 0.59
N LEU A 121 -11.16 11.08 0.96
CA LEU A 121 -10.78 12.37 0.36
C LEU A 121 -10.44 12.22 -1.13
N ALA A 122 -9.61 11.23 -1.48
CA ALA A 122 -9.17 11.02 -2.87
C ALA A 122 -10.34 10.74 -3.81
N ARG A 123 -11.37 10.00 -3.36
CA ARG A 123 -12.59 9.77 -4.14
C ARG A 123 -13.40 11.03 -4.39
N VAL A 124 -13.50 11.90 -3.40
CA VAL A 124 -14.16 13.20 -3.59
C VAL A 124 -13.38 14.02 -4.62
N LEU A 125 -12.06 14.07 -4.53
CA LEU A 125 -11.22 14.78 -5.50
C LEU A 125 -11.31 14.20 -6.92
N ALA A 126 -11.43 12.87 -7.05
CA ALA A 126 -11.68 12.22 -8.33
C ALA A 126 -13.04 12.61 -8.91
N ALA A 127 -14.11 12.59 -8.10
CA ALA A 127 -15.46 12.97 -8.52
C ALA A 127 -15.58 14.45 -8.93
N GLU A 128 -14.79 15.33 -8.31
CA GLU A 128 -14.66 16.75 -8.68
C GLU A 128 -13.73 16.95 -9.89
N HIS A 129 -13.17 15.88 -10.46
CA HIS A 129 -12.22 15.90 -11.58
C HIS A 129 -11.00 16.81 -11.34
N VAL A 130 -10.53 16.87 -10.10
CA VAL A 130 -9.36 17.66 -9.71
C VAL A 130 -8.15 17.16 -10.48
N ALA A 131 -7.52 18.06 -11.25
CA ALA A 131 -6.41 17.76 -12.14
C ALA A 131 -6.70 16.63 -13.18
N GLY A 132 -7.95 16.54 -13.64
CA GLY A 132 -8.39 15.58 -14.67
C GLY A 132 -8.32 14.14 -14.18
N THR A 133 -7.70 13.25 -14.96
CA THR A 133 -7.57 11.81 -14.62
C THR A 133 -6.62 11.54 -13.46
N SER A 134 -5.81 12.52 -13.05
CA SER A 134 -4.85 12.38 -11.95
C SER A 134 -5.55 12.14 -10.60
N GLY A 135 -6.70 12.77 -10.37
CA GLY A 135 -7.52 12.52 -9.18
C GLY A 135 -7.98 11.07 -9.09
N ALA A 136 -8.51 10.53 -10.19
CA ALA A 136 -8.92 9.13 -10.28
C ALA A 136 -7.73 8.16 -10.13
N ALA A 137 -6.57 8.48 -10.71
CA ALA A 137 -5.36 7.68 -10.58
C ALA A 137 -4.88 7.59 -9.11
N LEU A 138 -4.88 8.72 -8.39
CA LEU A 138 -4.54 8.75 -6.97
C LEU A 138 -5.58 8.01 -6.13
N ALA A 139 -6.87 8.20 -6.40
CA ALA A 139 -7.94 7.51 -5.71
C ALA A 139 -7.84 5.99 -5.89
N SER A 140 -7.54 5.52 -7.11
CA SER A 140 -7.29 4.10 -7.39
C SER A 140 -6.15 3.56 -6.52
N GLU A 141 -5.06 4.31 -6.43
CA GLU A 141 -3.86 3.91 -5.71
C GLU A 141 -4.09 3.84 -4.19
N VAL A 142 -4.80 4.82 -3.63
CA VAL A 142 -5.18 4.86 -2.21
C VAL A 142 -6.17 3.75 -1.88
N ALA A 143 -7.19 3.54 -2.73
CA ALA A 143 -8.17 2.47 -2.57
C ALA A 143 -7.50 1.09 -2.59
N ARG A 144 -6.50 0.87 -3.46
CA ARG A 144 -5.72 -0.37 -3.49
C ARG A 144 -4.95 -0.60 -2.19
N PHE A 145 -4.26 0.44 -1.70
CA PHE A 145 -3.51 0.34 -0.46
C PHE A 145 -4.43 0.04 0.73
N ARG A 146 -5.57 0.75 0.83
CA ARG A 146 -6.62 0.45 1.81
C ARG A 146 -7.08 -0.99 1.69
N GLY A 147 -7.38 -1.45 0.47
CA GLY A 147 -7.85 -2.81 0.21
C GLY A 147 -6.88 -3.86 0.74
N TRP A 148 -5.59 -3.72 0.46
CA TRP A 148 -4.57 -4.60 1.01
C TRP A 148 -4.50 -4.57 2.54
N LEU A 149 -4.56 -3.39 3.17
CA LEU A 149 -4.55 -3.26 4.63
C LEU A 149 -5.73 -4.00 5.27
N GLU A 150 -6.94 -3.89 4.70
CA GLU A 150 -8.11 -4.60 5.22
C GLU A 150 -7.96 -6.11 5.08
N LEU A 151 -7.39 -6.61 3.96
CA LEU A 151 -7.07 -8.04 3.81
C LEU A 151 -6.08 -8.49 4.89
N ALA A 152 -5.00 -7.74 5.11
CA ALA A 152 -4.00 -8.04 6.13
C ALA A 152 -4.57 -8.02 7.56
N LEU A 153 -5.65 -7.26 7.80
CA LEU A 153 -6.39 -7.20 9.06
C LEU A 153 -7.51 -8.24 9.18
N GLY A 154 -7.60 -9.19 8.23
CA GLY A 154 -8.63 -10.25 8.25
C GLY A 154 -10.04 -9.73 7.93
N ARG A 155 -10.15 -8.69 7.10
CA ARG A 155 -11.44 -8.07 6.72
C ARG A 155 -11.69 -8.21 5.21
N PRO A 156 -11.91 -9.45 4.73
CA PRO A 156 -11.94 -9.76 3.30
C PRO A 156 -13.00 -8.98 2.52
N HIS A 157 -14.21 -8.83 3.06
CA HIS A 157 -15.30 -8.10 2.41
C HIS A 157 -14.95 -6.62 2.18
N SER A 158 -14.38 -5.96 3.19
CA SER A 158 -13.95 -4.56 3.07
C SER A 158 -12.75 -4.42 2.14
N GLY A 159 -11.84 -5.40 2.16
CA GLY A 159 -10.68 -5.46 1.27
C GLY A 159 -11.09 -5.60 -0.19
N ASP A 160 -11.92 -6.59 -0.52
CA ASP A 160 -12.37 -6.81 -1.91
C ASP A 160 -13.18 -5.63 -2.44
N LYS A 161 -14.07 -5.03 -1.63
CA LYS A 161 -14.77 -3.81 -2.04
C LYS A 161 -13.81 -2.68 -2.41
N ALA A 162 -12.85 -2.37 -1.55
CA ALA A 162 -11.89 -1.29 -1.82
C ALA A 162 -11.02 -1.58 -3.06
N LEU A 163 -10.67 -2.85 -3.30
CA LEU A 163 -9.93 -3.26 -4.49
C LEU A 163 -10.77 -3.29 -5.77
N ALA A 164 -12.06 -3.59 -5.67
CA ALA A 164 -13.00 -3.49 -6.80
C ALA A 164 -13.16 -2.02 -7.21
N ASP A 165 -13.41 -1.14 -6.24
CA ASP A 165 -13.48 0.30 -6.47
C ASP A 165 -12.15 0.85 -7.06
N SER A 166 -11.01 0.32 -6.61
CA SER A 166 -9.68 0.68 -7.16
C SER A 166 -9.57 0.34 -8.66
N ALA A 167 -10.13 -0.79 -9.10
CA ALA A 167 -10.15 -1.17 -10.50
C ALA A 167 -11.02 -0.21 -11.33
N GLU A 168 -12.21 0.15 -10.84
CA GLU A 168 -13.10 1.12 -11.50
C GLU A 168 -12.43 2.50 -11.64
N LEU A 169 -11.77 2.98 -10.58
CA LEU A 169 -11.02 4.24 -10.61
C LEU A 169 -9.81 4.19 -11.55
N ALA A 170 -9.17 3.03 -11.71
CA ALA A 170 -8.09 2.86 -12.68
C ALA A 170 -8.59 2.91 -14.12
N GLU A 171 -9.78 2.36 -14.39
CA GLU A 171 -10.44 2.49 -15.70
C GLU A 171 -10.79 3.94 -16.00
N GLU A 172 -11.35 4.68 -15.02
CA GLU A 172 -11.63 6.12 -15.14
C GLU A 172 -10.35 6.92 -15.42
N ALA A 173 -9.26 6.59 -14.74
CA ALA A 173 -7.96 7.22 -14.95
C ALA A 173 -7.31 6.87 -16.30
N GLY A 174 -7.80 5.82 -16.99
CA GLY A 174 -7.16 5.26 -18.18
C GLY A 174 -5.80 4.63 -17.88
N ASP A 175 -5.59 4.09 -16.67
CA ASP A 175 -4.33 3.51 -16.22
C ASP A 175 -4.41 1.96 -16.20
N PRO A 176 -3.93 1.28 -17.27
CA PRO A 176 -3.98 -0.17 -17.34
C PRO A 176 -3.12 -0.85 -16.27
N SER A 177 -2.01 -0.23 -15.85
CA SER A 177 -1.13 -0.83 -14.85
C SER A 177 -1.80 -0.84 -13.48
N GLN A 178 -2.48 0.24 -13.10
CA GLN A 178 -3.26 0.26 -11.87
C GLN A 178 -4.45 -0.69 -11.92
N LEU A 179 -5.13 -0.80 -13.07
CA LEU A 179 -6.21 -1.77 -13.27
C LEU A 179 -5.73 -3.21 -13.04
N GLN A 180 -4.65 -3.62 -13.72
CA GLN A 180 -4.06 -4.95 -13.53
C GLN A 180 -3.67 -5.18 -12.06
N HIS A 181 -3.06 -4.19 -11.42
CA HIS A 181 -2.59 -4.31 -10.05
C HIS A 181 -3.75 -4.42 -9.05
N ALA A 182 -4.87 -3.72 -9.26
CA ALA A 182 -6.07 -3.88 -8.47
C ALA A 182 -6.65 -5.30 -8.63
N MET A 183 -6.80 -5.79 -9.87
CA MET A 183 -7.25 -7.16 -10.16
C MET A 183 -6.35 -8.23 -9.52
N SER A 184 -5.03 -8.02 -9.55
CA SER A 184 -4.04 -8.89 -8.92
C SER A 184 -4.24 -9.04 -7.41
N PHE A 185 -4.45 -7.93 -6.70
CA PHE A 185 -4.71 -7.95 -5.26
C PHE A 185 -6.09 -8.53 -4.91
N ARG A 186 -7.09 -8.37 -5.78
CA ARG A 186 -8.39 -9.05 -5.62
C ARG A 186 -8.24 -10.55 -5.76
N ALA A 187 -7.48 -11.01 -6.75
CA ALA A 187 -7.20 -12.44 -6.95
C ALA A 187 -6.47 -13.03 -5.74
N TYR A 188 -5.51 -12.29 -5.16
CA TYR A 188 -4.89 -12.64 -3.88
C TYR A 188 -5.95 -12.77 -2.76
N GLY A 189 -6.82 -11.79 -2.59
CA GLY A 189 -7.88 -11.83 -1.57
C GLY A 189 -8.88 -12.98 -1.74
N LEU A 190 -9.25 -13.32 -2.99
CA LEU A 190 -10.10 -14.48 -3.31
C LEU A 190 -9.42 -15.79 -2.92
N ARG A 191 -8.11 -15.91 -3.18
CA ARG A 191 -7.33 -17.08 -2.77
C ARG A 191 -7.34 -17.27 -1.25
N GLU A 192 -7.10 -16.20 -0.50
CA GLU A 192 -7.07 -16.24 0.98
C GLU A 192 -8.42 -16.65 1.57
N GLN A 193 -9.52 -16.36 0.85
CA GLN A 193 -10.88 -16.80 1.20
C GLN A 193 -11.20 -18.24 0.75
N GLY A 194 -10.25 -18.93 0.10
CA GLY A 194 -10.43 -20.28 -0.40
C GLY A 194 -11.07 -20.39 -1.78
N ASP A 195 -11.45 -19.28 -2.42
CA ASP A 195 -12.01 -19.28 -3.78
C ASP A 195 -10.90 -19.31 -4.84
N LEU A 196 -10.25 -20.47 -4.91
CA LEU A 196 -9.15 -20.70 -5.85
C LEU A 196 -9.59 -20.60 -7.31
N ARG A 197 -10.84 -20.93 -7.63
CA ARG A 197 -11.36 -20.90 -9.00
C ARG A 197 -11.44 -19.46 -9.50
N SER A 198 -12.07 -18.58 -8.73
CA SER A 198 -12.20 -17.17 -9.09
C SER A 198 -10.84 -16.45 -9.06
N ALA A 199 -9.96 -16.81 -8.12
CA ALA A 199 -8.60 -16.28 -8.08
C ALA A 199 -7.79 -16.58 -9.36
N ILE A 200 -7.86 -17.81 -9.88
CA ILE A 200 -7.22 -18.19 -11.15
C ILE A 200 -7.81 -17.39 -12.31
N ALA A 201 -9.14 -17.38 -12.45
CA ALA A 201 -9.81 -16.68 -13.55
C ALA A 201 -9.46 -15.18 -13.56
N LEU A 202 -9.50 -14.53 -12.40
CA LEU A 202 -9.18 -13.11 -12.29
C LEU A 202 -7.72 -12.81 -12.59
N THR A 203 -6.79 -13.68 -12.19
CA THR A 203 -5.35 -13.53 -12.52
C THR A 203 -5.10 -13.69 -14.01
N GLU A 204 -5.79 -14.64 -14.67
CA GLU A 204 -5.70 -14.83 -16.11
C GLU A 204 -6.25 -13.62 -16.89
N GLU A 205 -7.34 -13.00 -16.42
CA GLU A 205 -7.84 -11.75 -16.98
C GLU A 205 -6.87 -10.58 -16.75
N ALA A 206 -6.31 -10.46 -15.54
CA ALA A 206 -5.30 -9.42 -15.23
C ALA A 206 -4.09 -9.50 -16.19
N LEU A 207 -3.61 -10.71 -16.48
CA LEU A 207 -2.50 -10.93 -17.42
C LEU A 207 -2.81 -10.56 -18.88
N LYS A 208 -4.08 -10.38 -19.24
CA LYS A 208 -4.51 -9.96 -20.59
C LYS A 208 -4.62 -8.44 -20.74
N VAL A 209 -4.60 -7.68 -19.64
CA VAL A 209 -4.67 -6.22 -19.71
C VAL A 209 -3.45 -5.69 -20.50
N PRO A 210 -3.67 -4.94 -21.60
CA PRO A 210 -2.58 -4.45 -22.44
C PRO A 210 -1.92 -3.20 -21.85
N GLY A 211 -0.67 -2.93 -22.23
CA GLY A 211 0.02 -1.68 -21.85
C GLY A 211 0.40 -1.60 -20.37
N THR A 212 0.47 -2.73 -19.66
CA THR A 212 0.77 -2.78 -18.23
C THR A 212 2.27 -2.82 -17.97
N HIS A 213 2.68 -2.33 -16.80
CA HIS A 213 4.07 -2.41 -16.36
C HIS A 213 4.54 -3.88 -16.32
N PRO A 214 5.67 -4.24 -16.97
CA PRO A 214 6.11 -5.64 -17.09
C PRO A 214 6.23 -6.38 -15.76
N MET A 215 6.74 -5.72 -14.71
CA MET A 215 6.91 -6.33 -13.37
C MET A 215 5.60 -6.76 -12.71
N LEU A 216 4.45 -6.14 -13.05
CA LEU A 216 3.15 -6.59 -12.55
C LEU A 216 2.80 -7.98 -13.10
N ARG A 217 3.13 -8.20 -14.39
CA ARG A 217 2.91 -9.49 -15.06
C ARG A 217 3.82 -10.58 -14.49
N VAL A 218 5.01 -10.22 -13.99
CA VAL A 218 5.91 -11.14 -13.28
C VAL A 218 5.22 -11.65 -12.02
N TYR A 219 4.73 -10.75 -11.17
CA TYR A 219 4.03 -11.12 -9.94
C TYR A 219 2.80 -11.99 -10.21
N ASP A 220 1.95 -11.62 -11.16
CA ASP A 220 0.76 -12.39 -11.53
C ASP A 220 1.11 -13.77 -12.11
N SER A 221 2.23 -13.87 -12.81
CA SER A 221 2.72 -15.16 -13.31
C SER A 221 3.13 -16.10 -12.16
N TYR A 222 3.80 -15.58 -11.13
CA TYR A 222 4.10 -16.35 -9.92
C TYR A 222 2.83 -16.71 -9.14
N GLN A 223 1.88 -15.79 -8.98
CA GLN A 223 0.59 -16.07 -8.34
C GLN A 223 -0.15 -17.19 -9.07
N LEU A 224 -0.23 -17.14 -10.40
CA LEU A 224 -0.89 -18.18 -11.18
C LEU A 224 -0.19 -19.54 -11.05
N ALA A 225 1.15 -19.56 -11.05
CA ALA A 225 1.92 -20.79 -10.79
C ALA A 225 1.57 -21.38 -9.42
N LYS A 226 1.53 -20.55 -8.37
CA LYS A 226 1.12 -20.94 -7.02
C LYS A 226 -0.31 -21.50 -6.99
N PHE A 227 -1.25 -20.87 -7.69
CA PHE A 227 -2.63 -21.31 -7.74
C PHE A 227 -2.78 -22.67 -8.45
N HIS A 228 -2.03 -22.91 -9.52
CA HIS A 228 -1.98 -24.24 -10.15
C HIS A 228 -1.45 -25.31 -9.20
N VAL A 229 -0.41 -25.01 -8.41
CA VAL A 229 0.06 -25.96 -7.38
C VAL A 229 -1.03 -26.25 -6.36
N ALA A 230 -1.70 -25.21 -5.86
CA ALA A 230 -2.81 -25.35 -4.91
C ALA A 230 -4.00 -26.16 -5.47
N ARG A 231 -4.17 -26.20 -6.80
CA ARG A 231 -5.20 -27.00 -7.49
C ARG A 231 -4.76 -28.45 -7.76
N GLY A 232 -3.52 -28.83 -7.39
CA GLY A 232 -2.95 -30.15 -7.68
C GLY A 232 -2.37 -30.29 -9.09
N GLU A 233 -2.17 -29.19 -9.81
CA GLU A 233 -1.76 -29.19 -11.22
C GLU A 233 -0.26 -28.95 -11.39
N ALA A 234 0.55 -29.86 -10.85
CA ALA A 234 2.01 -29.72 -10.80
C ALA A 234 2.64 -29.38 -12.17
N SER A 235 2.21 -30.05 -13.25
CA SER A 235 2.71 -29.79 -14.59
C SER A 235 2.36 -28.39 -15.11
N ALA A 236 1.16 -27.89 -14.80
CA ALA A 236 0.75 -26.53 -15.17
C ALA A 236 1.52 -25.49 -14.35
N ALA A 237 1.65 -25.72 -13.05
CA ALA A 237 2.43 -24.88 -12.15
C ALA A 237 3.89 -24.73 -12.60
N LEU A 238 4.58 -25.83 -12.91
CA LEU A 238 5.98 -25.77 -13.35
C LEU A 238 6.15 -25.08 -14.70
N ARG A 239 5.19 -25.23 -15.62
CA ARG A 239 5.20 -24.48 -16.89
C ARG A 239 5.02 -22.98 -16.65
N GLN A 240 4.11 -22.62 -15.75
CA GLN A 240 3.82 -21.24 -15.41
C GLN A 240 4.97 -20.60 -14.62
N LEU A 241 5.63 -21.35 -13.73
CA LEU A 241 6.82 -20.91 -13.01
C LEU A 241 7.96 -20.55 -13.99
N ARG A 242 8.24 -21.41 -14.99
CA ARG A 242 9.23 -21.09 -16.04
C ARG A 242 8.86 -19.89 -16.90
N ARG A 243 7.58 -19.50 -16.96
CA ARG A 243 7.17 -18.26 -17.63
C ARG A 243 7.40 -17.07 -16.70
N ALA A 244 7.11 -17.21 -15.42
CA ALA A 244 7.37 -16.20 -14.41
C ALA A 244 8.87 -15.89 -14.29
N ASP A 245 9.74 -16.91 -14.26
CA ASP A 245 11.20 -16.72 -14.21
C ASP A 245 11.72 -15.94 -15.42
N ARG A 246 11.34 -16.35 -16.64
CA ARG A 246 11.74 -15.64 -17.87
C ARG A 246 11.20 -14.21 -17.92
N ALA A 247 10.00 -13.99 -17.39
CA ALA A 247 9.45 -12.65 -17.29
C ALA A 247 10.22 -11.80 -16.26
N ALA A 248 10.64 -12.39 -15.14
CA ALA A 248 11.43 -11.71 -14.13
C ALA A 248 12.80 -11.29 -14.69
N GLU A 249 13.51 -12.22 -15.35
CA GLU A 249 14.80 -11.97 -16.03
C GLU A 249 14.69 -10.80 -17.03
N ALA A 250 13.58 -10.75 -17.80
CA ALA A 250 13.33 -9.67 -18.75
C ALA A 250 13.06 -8.30 -18.10
N THR A 251 12.95 -8.24 -16.76
CA THR A 251 12.71 -7.01 -15.99
C THR A 251 13.84 -6.63 -15.06
N ASP A 252 14.99 -7.32 -15.09
CA ASP A 252 16.09 -7.12 -14.14
C ASP A 252 16.65 -5.69 -14.12
N GLU A 253 16.63 -4.99 -15.27
CA GLU A 253 17.11 -3.60 -15.40
C GLU A 253 15.99 -2.55 -15.26
N LEU A 254 14.75 -2.98 -14.98
CA LEU A 254 13.62 -2.06 -14.84
C LEU A 254 13.45 -1.65 -13.38
N GLU A 255 13.32 -0.34 -13.18
CA GLU A 255 12.89 0.20 -11.90
C GLU A 255 11.42 -0.18 -11.64
N PRO A 256 11.07 -0.59 -10.41
CA PRO A 256 9.69 -0.84 -10.06
C PRO A 256 8.85 0.43 -10.11
N PRO A 257 7.55 0.33 -10.42
CA PRO A 257 6.65 1.46 -10.25
C PRO A 257 6.62 1.88 -8.78
N SER A 258 6.38 3.17 -8.51
CA SER A 258 6.36 3.73 -7.14
C SER A 258 5.48 2.96 -6.17
N TYR A 259 4.36 2.41 -6.65
CA TYR A 259 3.43 1.59 -5.89
C TYR A 259 3.75 0.09 -5.84
N GLY A 260 4.81 -0.35 -6.51
CA GLY A 260 5.35 -1.72 -6.52
C GLY A 260 6.80 -1.76 -6.05
N TYR A 261 7.21 -0.80 -5.22
CA TYR A 261 8.59 -0.56 -4.76
C TYR A 261 9.30 -1.76 -4.10
N TRP A 262 8.57 -2.80 -3.69
CA TRP A 262 9.12 -4.04 -3.13
C TRP A 262 9.46 -5.09 -4.19
N TYR A 263 9.10 -4.87 -5.45
CA TYR A 263 9.46 -5.76 -6.54
C TYR A 263 10.96 -5.70 -6.80
N SER A 264 11.60 -6.84 -6.57
CA SER A 264 13.05 -7.01 -6.63
C SER A 264 13.37 -8.46 -6.96
N THR A 265 14.58 -8.72 -7.43
CA THR A 265 15.08 -10.08 -7.64
C THR A 265 14.94 -10.96 -6.40
N GLY A 266 15.22 -10.38 -5.21
CA GLY A 266 15.02 -11.06 -3.92
C GLY A 266 13.56 -11.44 -3.70
N PHE A 267 12.63 -10.53 -3.94
CA PHE A 267 11.19 -10.81 -3.82
C PHE A 267 10.72 -11.90 -4.80
N TRP A 268 11.21 -11.90 -6.05
CA TRP A 268 10.89 -12.95 -7.02
C TRP A 268 11.39 -14.32 -6.58
N ALA A 269 12.58 -14.40 -5.99
CA ALA A 269 13.10 -15.65 -5.42
C ALA A 269 12.22 -16.18 -4.27
N LEU A 270 11.67 -15.31 -3.42
CA LEU A 270 10.68 -15.71 -2.41
C LEU A 270 9.43 -16.36 -3.04
N GLN A 271 8.91 -15.76 -4.11
CA GLN A 271 7.75 -16.30 -4.82
C GLN A 271 8.06 -17.66 -5.48
N ARG A 272 9.22 -17.77 -6.15
CA ARG A 272 9.69 -19.03 -6.75
C ARG A 272 9.85 -20.11 -5.68
N GLY A 273 10.50 -19.79 -4.56
CA GLY A 273 10.73 -20.72 -3.45
C GLY A 273 9.43 -21.27 -2.89
N ARG A 274 8.40 -20.42 -2.72
CA ARG A 274 7.06 -20.85 -2.30
C ARG A 274 6.40 -21.80 -3.29
N VAL A 275 6.45 -21.50 -4.59
CA VAL A 275 5.87 -22.38 -5.61
C VAL A 275 6.56 -23.75 -5.61
N LEU A 276 7.90 -23.77 -5.55
CA LEU A 276 8.68 -25.02 -5.50
C LEU A 276 8.38 -25.83 -4.24
N TRP A 277 8.32 -25.17 -3.08
CA TRP A 277 7.97 -25.81 -1.82
C TRP A 277 6.58 -26.46 -1.88
N MET A 278 5.57 -25.71 -2.31
CA MET A 278 4.21 -26.22 -2.44
C MET A 278 4.12 -27.38 -3.44
N ALA A 279 4.99 -27.42 -4.44
CA ALA A 279 5.08 -28.49 -5.42
C ALA A 279 5.84 -29.73 -4.90
N GLY A 280 6.27 -29.74 -3.63
CA GLY A 280 6.98 -30.84 -2.97
C GLY A 280 8.51 -30.78 -3.06
N ALA A 281 9.08 -29.78 -3.74
CA ALA A 281 10.52 -29.58 -3.82
C ALA A 281 11.04 -28.77 -2.62
N HIS A 282 10.83 -29.29 -1.40
CA HIS A 282 11.04 -28.56 -0.14
C HIS A 282 12.45 -27.99 0.02
N ASP A 283 13.51 -28.77 -0.19
CA ASP A 283 14.89 -28.31 -0.02
C ASP A 283 15.22 -27.17 -0.99
N ARG A 284 14.84 -27.33 -2.26
CA ARG A 284 15.03 -26.29 -3.29
C ARG A 284 14.20 -25.04 -2.97
N GLY A 285 12.93 -25.22 -2.60
CA GLY A 285 12.05 -24.12 -2.24
C GLY A 285 12.58 -23.31 -1.05
N ARG A 286 13.13 -23.99 -0.03
CA ARG A 286 13.76 -23.35 1.12
C ARG A 286 15.04 -22.61 0.72
N GLN A 287 15.89 -23.21 -0.10
CA GLN A 287 17.12 -22.56 -0.56
C GLN A 287 16.83 -21.25 -1.32
N GLU A 288 15.83 -21.26 -2.20
CA GLU A 288 15.39 -20.07 -2.94
C GLU A 288 14.88 -18.95 -2.01
N VAL A 289 14.22 -19.31 -0.90
CA VAL A 289 13.80 -18.34 0.11
C VAL A 289 14.99 -17.75 0.86
N ILE A 290 15.98 -18.59 1.22
CA ILE A 290 17.22 -18.12 1.87
C ILE A 290 17.95 -17.14 0.96
N ASP A 291 18.15 -17.50 -0.30
CA ASP A 291 18.84 -16.67 -1.29
C ASP A 291 18.05 -15.39 -1.58
N GLY A 292 16.72 -15.50 -1.67
CA GLY A 292 15.83 -14.37 -1.85
C GLY A 292 15.89 -13.35 -0.71
N LEU A 293 15.87 -13.83 0.54
CA LEU A 293 16.04 -12.97 1.72
C LEU A 293 17.40 -12.29 1.77
N ALA A 294 18.46 -12.96 1.32
CA ALA A 294 19.80 -12.38 1.24
C ALA A 294 19.91 -11.29 0.16
N ALA A 295 19.12 -11.42 -0.91
CA ALA A 295 19.07 -10.48 -2.02
C ALA A 295 18.06 -9.32 -1.84
N LEU A 296 17.21 -9.36 -0.81
CA LEU A 296 16.31 -8.25 -0.50
C LEU A 296 17.08 -7.00 -0.04
N PRO A 297 16.62 -5.80 -0.39
CA PRO A 297 17.07 -4.57 0.26
C PRO A 297 16.92 -4.67 1.78
N GLY A 298 17.83 -4.05 2.53
CA GLY A 298 17.87 -4.18 4.00
C GLY A 298 16.54 -3.84 4.69
N ALA A 299 15.89 -2.75 4.26
CA ALA A 299 14.59 -2.34 4.78
C ALA A 299 13.48 -3.36 4.48
N ASP A 300 13.48 -3.98 3.30
CA ASP A 300 12.51 -4.98 2.90
C ASP A 300 12.69 -6.28 3.67
N ARG A 301 13.94 -6.71 3.86
CA ARG A 301 14.30 -7.90 4.65
C ARG A 301 13.85 -7.77 6.11
N GLU A 302 13.90 -6.56 6.67
CA GLU A 302 13.54 -6.29 8.06
C GLU A 302 12.05 -6.05 8.29
N SER A 303 11.29 -5.81 7.22
CA SER A 303 9.86 -5.53 7.24
C SER A 303 9.02 -6.59 7.97
N THR A 304 7.85 -6.14 8.44
CA THR A 304 6.84 -7.02 9.04
C THR A 304 6.37 -8.12 8.08
N TRP A 305 6.22 -7.81 6.79
CA TRP A 305 5.80 -8.79 5.78
C TRP A 305 6.87 -9.85 5.49
N ALA A 306 8.16 -9.52 5.65
CA ALA A 306 9.27 -10.46 5.48
C ALA A 306 9.43 -11.44 6.66
N ALA A 307 8.80 -11.18 7.81
CA ALA A 307 8.92 -12.01 9.00
C ALA A 307 8.54 -13.47 8.75
N LYS A 308 7.47 -13.73 7.99
CA LYS A 308 7.04 -15.10 7.65
C LYS A 308 8.06 -15.85 6.78
N TRP A 309 8.76 -15.14 5.90
CA TRP A 309 9.79 -15.70 5.04
C TRP A 309 11.06 -16.01 5.84
N ARG A 310 11.44 -15.12 6.77
CA ARG A 310 12.55 -15.37 7.71
C ARG A 310 12.29 -16.62 8.55
N ALA A 311 11.10 -16.74 9.14
CA ALA A 311 10.71 -17.96 9.87
C ALA A 311 10.78 -19.22 8.98
N ALA A 312 10.36 -19.11 7.72
CA ALA A 312 10.46 -20.18 6.74
C ALA A 312 11.90 -20.47 6.26
N ALA A 313 12.85 -19.56 6.41
CA ALA A 313 14.26 -19.86 6.19
C ALA A 313 14.84 -20.64 7.38
N ASP A 314 14.43 -20.29 8.60
CA ASP A 314 14.93 -20.83 9.88
C ASP A 314 14.32 -22.20 10.28
N GLY A 315 13.80 -22.96 9.31
CA GLY A 315 13.22 -24.29 9.57
C GLY A 315 11.70 -24.31 9.75
N GLY A 316 11.03 -23.14 9.78
CA GLY A 316 9.57 -23.05 9.82
C GLY A 316 8.89 -23.48 8.52
N ASP A 317 7.56 -23.51 8.55
CA ASP A 317 6.71 -23.79 7.40
C ASP A 317 6.74 -22.65 6.38
N MET A 318 6.70 -23.00 5.10
CA MET A 318 6.60 -22.03 4.02
C MET A 318 5.26 -21.29 4.10
N PRO A 319 5.22 -19.97 3.90
CA PRO A 319 3.96 -19.24 3.85
C PRO A 319 3.04 -19.85 2.79
N ALA A 320 1.86 -20.31 3.23
CA ALA A 320 0.80 -20.82 2.36
C ALA A 320 0.43 -19.79 1.31
#